data_AF-X8I7A2-F1
#
_entry.id   AF-X8I7A2-F1
#
_cell.length_a   1.000
_cell.length_b   1.000
_cell.length_c   1.000
_cell.angle_alpha   90.00
_cell.angle_beta   90.00
_cell.angle_gamma   90.00
#
_symmetry.space_group_name_H-M   'P 1'
#
loop_
_entity.id
_entity.type
_entity.pdbx_description
1 polymer ?
#
loop_
_entity_poly.entity_id
_entity_poly.type
_entity_poly.pdbx_seq_one_letter_code
_entity_poly.pdbx_strand_id
1 'polypeptide(L)'
;MFSINMSMLKYFFDIKEADENRKLFKNLYIEKTESFKEQGQYPVVFLSLKDLKATSWEEMQEEIVVTLSDFFSEYEYLLNELTGISFENLKNIIYKKADIDDLTTTLKFLTKILYEKYNKKVVVLIDEYDSPLVSAYINGYYNKAKDFFKTFYSTVLKDNSYLQMGILTGIIRVIKAGIFSDLNNL
;
A
#
# COMPACT_ATOMS: atom_id res chain seq x y z
N MET A 1 2.04 -17.27 -1.03
CA MET A 1 2.29 -17.21 -2.48
C MET A 1 1.70 -15.89 -2.97
N PHE A 2 2.55 -14.97 -3.43
CA PHE A 2 2.12 -13.66 -3.96
C PHE A 2 1.46 -13.81 -5.32
N SER A 3 0.60 -12.88 -5.73
CA SER A 3 0.22 -12.76 -7.13
C SER A 3 1.47 -12.48 -7.95
N ILE A 4 1.83 -13.40 -8.86
CA ILE A 4 3.01 -13.33 -9.74
C ILE A 4 3.08 -11.97 -10.49
N ASN A 5 1.92 -11.38 -10.77
CA ASN A 5 1.83 -10.12 -11.50
C ASN A 5 2.26 -8.91 -10.65
N MET A 6 1.88 -8.86 -9.38
CA MET A 6 2.20 -7.72 -8.51
C MET A 6 3.67 -7.73 -8.09
N SER A 7 4.24 -8.91 -7.84
CA SER A 7 5.67 -9.03 -7.58
C SER A 7 6.50 -8.65 -8.81
N MET A 8 6.07 -9.01 -10.02
CA MET A 8 6.72 -8.57 -11.25
C MET A 8 6.75 -7.04 -11.37
N LEU A 9 5.61 -6.36 -11.12
CA LEU A 9 5.55 -4.90 -11.13
C LEU A 9 6.45 -4.28 -10.06
N LYS A 10 6.48 -4.87 -8.86
CA LYS A 10 7.41 -4.45 -7.81
C LYS A 10 8.85 -4.50 -8.32
N TYR A 11 9.31 -5.65 -8.80
CA TYR A 11 10.68 -5.81 -9.30
C TYR A 11 10.97 -4.89 -10.50
N PHE A 12 9.99 -4.65 -11.36
CA PHE A 12 10.18 -3.79 -12.51
C PHE A 12 10.47 -2.33 -12.09
N PHE A 13 9.68 -1.77 -11.18
CA PHE A 13 9.80 -0.35 -10.82
C PHE A 13 10.79 -0.05 -9.69
N ASP A 14 11.05 -1.00 -8.78
CA ASP A 14 11.74 -0.76 -7.51
C ASP A 14 13.18 -0.26 -7.68
N ILE A 15 13.42 0.95 -7.16
CA ILE A 15 14.70 1.64 -7.17
C ILE A 15 15.74 1.02 -6.23
N LYS A 16 15.32 0.30 -5.18
CA LYS A 16 16.25 -0.24 -4.16
C LYS A 16 17.20 -1.29 -4.73
N GLU A 17 16.69 -2.15 -5.60
CA GLU A 17 17.40 -3.28 -6.20
C GLU A 17 17.45 -3.16 -7.73
N ALA A 18 17.47 -1.93 -8.25
CA ALA A 18 17.29 -1.64 -9.68
C ALA A 18 18.19 -2.49 -10.60
N ASP A 19 19.48 -2.60 -10.30
CA ASP A 19 20.45 -3.35 -11.10
C ASP A 19 20.25 -4.87 -11.02
N GLU A 20 19.87 -5.38 -9.85
CA GLU A 20 19.61 -6.80 -9.66
C GLU A 20 18.30 -7.20 -10.35
N ASN A 21 17.24 -6.42 -10.13
CA ASN A 21 15.95 -6.63 -10.75
C ASN A 21 15.99 -6.49 -12.27
N ARG A 22 16.82 -5.60 -12.81
CA ARG A 22 17.00 -5.45 -14.27
C ARG A 22 17.37 -6.76 -14.94
N LYS A 23 18.13 -7.62 -14.27
CA LYS A 23 18.54 -8.94 -14.78
C LYS A 23 17.35 -9.87 -15.02
N LEU A 24 16.27 -9.73 -14.24
CA LEU A 24 15.04 -10.52 -14.38
C LEU A 24 14.31 -10.24 -15.69
N PHE A 25 14.56 -9.07 -16.31
CA PHE A 25 13.90 -8.64 -17.54
C PHE A 25 14.76 -8.75 -18.79
N LYS A 26 16.00 -9.23 -18.65
CA LYS A 26 16.95 -9.38 -19.76
C LYS A 26 16.43 -10.37 -20.80
N ASN A 27 16.58 -10.03 -22.08
CA ASN A 27 16.12 -10.78 -23.24
C ASN A 27 14.59 -10.98 -23.34
N LEU A 28 13.81 -10.34 -22.47
CA LEU A 28 12.35 -10.35 -22.55
C LEU A 28 11.85 -9.29 -23.53
N TYR A 29 10.61 -9.43 -24.00
CA TYR A 29 10.00 -8.44 -24.90
C TYR A 29 9.99 -7.03 -24.30
N ILE A 30 9.73 -6.91 -22.98
CA ILE A 30 9.63 -5.62 -22.29
C ILE A 30 10.92 -4.80 -22.37
N GLU A 31 12.10 -5.45 -22.42
CA GLU A 31 13.42 -4.78 -22.55
C GLU A 31 13.52 -3.94 -23.82
N LYS A 32 12.77 -4.31 -24.86
CA LYS A 32 12.77 -3.64 -26.17
C LYS A 32 11.70 -2.56 -26.29
N THR A 33 10.91 -2.32 -25.24
CA THR A 33 9.81 -1.35 -25.24
C THR A 33 10.21 -0.02 -24.63
N GLU A 34 9.51 1.05 -24.99
CA GLU A 34 9.73 2.37 -24.37
C GLU A 34 9.53 2.34 -22.86
N SER A 35 8.59 1.54 -22.36
CA SER A 35 8.30 1.36 -20.95
C SER A 35 9.51 0.89 -20.14
N PHE A 36 10.52 0.29 -20.76
CA PHE A 36 11.74 -0.14 -20.06
C PHE A 36 12.54 1.02 -19.46
N LYS A 37 12.32 2.26 -19.92
CA LYS A 37 12.89 3.47 -19.30
C LYS A 37 12.45 3.66 -17.85
N GLU A 38 11.31 3.09 -17.47
CA GLU A 38 10.73 3.16 -16.13
C GLU A 38 11.32 2.11 -15.18
N GLN A 39 12.16 1.19 -15.67
CA GLN A 39 12.74 0.12 -14.87
C GLN A 39 13.66 0.70 -13.79
N GLY A 40 13.41 0.30 -12.54
CA GLY A 40 14.19 0.71 -11.36
C GLY A 40 14.17 2.21 -11.06
N GLN A 41 13.16 2.95 -11.53
CA GLN A 41 13.13 4.41 -11.41
C GLN A 41 12.40 4.92 -10.16
N TYR A 42 11.64 4.09 -9.46
CA TYR A 42 10.70 4.54 -8.43
C TYR A 42 10.86 3.78 -7.12
N PRO A 43 10.75 4.45 -5.96
CA PRO A 43 10.41 3.75 -4.73
C PRO A 43 9.05 3.08 -4.88
N VAL A 44 8.98 1.80 -4.48
CA VAL A 44 7.75 1.00 -4.55
C VAL A 44 7.29 0.64 -3.14
N VAL A 45 6.01 0.92 -2.87
CA VAL A 45 5.27 0.48 -1.69
C VAL A 45 4.38 -0.68 -2.13
N PHE A 46 4.57 -1.87 -1.56
CA PHE A 46 3.75 -3.04 -1.86
C PHE A 46 3.08 -3.60 -0.61
N LEU A 47 1.76 -3.51 -0.54
CA LEU A 47 0.95 -3.99 0.58
C LEU A 47 -0.03 -5.07 0.11
N SER A 48 -0.08 -6.20 0.80
CA SER A 48 -1.06 -7.27 0.54
C SER A 48 -2.06 -7.32 1.69
N LEU A 49 -3.36 -7.26 1.39
CA LEU A 49 -4.43 -7.30 2.39
C LEU A 49 -5.18 -8.64 2.44
N LYS A 50 -4.67 -9.66 1.77
CA LYS A 50 -5.31 -10.98 1.62
C LYS A 50 -5.67 -11.66 2.95
N ASP A 51 -4.86 -11.46 3.97
CA ASP A 51 -4.97 -12.13 5.26
C ASP A 51 -5.85 -11.36 6.25
N LEU A 52 -6.27 -10.13 5.92
CA LEU A 52 -7.21 -9.35 6.73
C LEU A 52 -8.61 -9.96 6.68
N LYS A 53 -8.88 -10.85 7.62
CA LYS A 53 -10.16 -11.52 7.80
C LYS A 53 -10.48 -11.54 9.28
N ALA A 54 -11.71 -11.18 9.62
CA ALA A 54 -12.17 -11.16 11.00
C ALA A 54 -13.67 -11.45 11.07
N THR A 55 -14.12 -11.91 12.24
CA THR A 55 -15.52 -12.22 12.53
C THR A 55 -16.27 -11.06 13.18
N SER A 56 -15.54 -10.04 13.67
CA SER A 56 -16.10 -8.80 14.21
C SER A 56 -15.33 -7.57 13.71
N TRP A 57 -15.87 -6.38 13.95
CA TRP A 57 -15.16 -5.14 13.62
C TRP A 57 -13.95 -4.93 14.53
N GLU A 58 -14.10 -5.27 15.81
CA GLU A 58 -13.06 -5.11 16.82
C GLU A 58 -11.85 -6.00 16.48
N GLU A 59 -12.09 -7.25 16.08
CA GLU A 59 -11.05 -8.16 15.59
C GLU A 59 -10.41 -7.65 14.28
N MET A 60 -11.19 -7.08 13.35
CA MET A 60 -10.64 -6.45 12.15
C MET A 60 -9.72 -5.28 12.47
N GLN A 61 -10.02 -4.47 13.49
CA GLN A 61 -9.16 -3.37 13.92
C GLN A 61 -7.81 -3.88 14.45
N GLU A 62 -7.83 -4.95 15.26
CA GLU A 62 -6.61 -5.61 15.74
C GLU A 62 -5.77 -6.15 14.57
N GLU A 63 -6.40 -6.84 13.61
CA GLU A 63 -5.74 -7.37 12.43
C GLU A 63 -5.14 -6.27 11.54
N ILE A 64 -5.82 -5.13 11.38
CA ILE A 64 -5.29 -3.96 10.67
C ILE A 64 -4.03 -3.43 11.38
N VAL A 65 -4.05 -3.29 12.71
CA VAL A 65 -2.89 -2.82 13.48
C VAL A 65 -1.71 -3.76 13.32
N VAL A 66 -1.93 -5.07 13.43
CA VAL A 66 -0.89 -6.09 13.27
C VAL A 66 -0.32 -6.06 11.85
N THR A 67 -1.19 -6.12 10.85
CA THR A 67 -0.78 -6.15 9.43
C THR A 67 0.01 -4.91 9.04
N LEU A 68 -0.44 -3.73 9.46
CA LEU A 68 0.26 -2.49 9.15
C LEU A 68 1.56 -2.35 9.94
N SER A 69 1.60 -2.72 11.22
CA SER A 69 2.84 -2.72 12.00
C SER A 69 3.91 -3.62 11.36
N ASP A 70 3.53 -4.85 10.99
CA ASP A 70 4.45 -5.79 10.35
C ASP A 70 4.92 -5.26 8.99
N PHE A 71 4.02 -4.71 8.17
CA PHE A 71 4.38 -4.05 6.91
C PHE A 71 5.33 -2.86 7.09
N PHE A 72 5.06 -1.99 8.07
CA PHE A 72 5.88 -0.81 8.33
C PHE A 72 7.25 -1.15 8.94
N SER A 73 7.39 -2.32 9.57
CA SER A 73 8.68 -2.79 10.09
C SER A 73 9.75 -2.95 9.00
N GLU A 74 9.35 -3.23 7.75
CA GLU A 74 10.26 -3.26 6.60
C GLU A 74 10.94 -1.89 6.33
N TYR A 75 10.38 -0.82 6.91
CA TYR A 75 10.86 0.54 6.80
C TYR A 75 11.50 1.07 8.08
N GLU A 76 11.77 0.21 9.08
CA GLU A 76 12.39 0.60 10.35
C GLU A 76 13.74 1.32 10.15
N TYR A 77 14.48 0.98 9.10
CA TYR A 77 15.74 1.65 8.75
C TYR A 77 15.58 3.17 8.55
N LEU A 78 14.38 3.66 8.19
CA LEU A 78 14.10 5.09 8.04
C LEU A 78 14.10 5.83 9.37
N LEU A 79 13.94 5.15 10.51
CA LEU A 79 14.02 5.79 11.84
C LEU A 79 15.40 6.42 12.09
N ASN A 80 16.45 5.93 11.44
CA ASN A 80 17.80 6.51 11.54
C ASN A 80 17.94 7.84 10.77
N GLU A 81 17.00 8.15 9.89
CA GLU A 81 17.02 9.32 9.00
C GLU A 81 15.93 10.35 9.37
N LEU A 82 14.89 9.91 10.08
CA LEU A 82 13.77 10.75 10.48
C LEU A 82 14.01 11.46 11.81
N THR A 83 13.38 12.62 11.99
CA THR A 83 13.37 13.38 13.24
C THR A 83 11.97 13.93 13.53
N GLY A 84 11.74 14.36 14.77
CA GLY A 84 10.50 15.01 15.19
C GLY A 84 9.26 14.11 15.02
N ILE A 85 8.15 14.71 14.56
CA ILE A 85 6.84 14.03 14.47
C ILE A 85 6.89 12.83 13.51
N SER A 86 7.61 12.92 12.38
CA SER A 86 7.72 11.78 11.45
C SER A 86 8.41 10.58 12.09
N PHE A 87 9.42 10.81 12.94
CA PHE A 87 10.08 9.73 13.68
C PHE A 87 9.10 9.06 14.66
N GLU A 88 8.40 9.85 15.47
CA GLU A 88 7.44 9.30 16.45
C GLU A 88 6.28 8.58 15.78
N ASN A 89 5.74 9.12 14.68
CA ASN A 89 4.66 8.49 13.94
C ASN A 89 5.08 7.12 13.37
N LEU A 90 6.22 7.05 12.67
CA LEU A 90 6.71 5.78 12.12
C LEU A 90 6.96 4.76 13.25
N LYS A 91 7.61 5.21 14.32
CA LYS A 91 7.89 4.38 15.50
C LYS A 91 6.62 3.84 16.14
N ASN A 92 5.59 4.67 16.30
CA ASN A 92 4.32 4.26 16.91
C ASN A 92 3.57 3.23 16.05
N ILE A 93 3.61 3.37 14.71
CA ILE A 93 3.02 2.37 13.81
C ILE A 93 3.78 1.03 13.95
N ILE A 94 5.12 1.05 13.86
CA ILE A 94 5.96 -0.16 13.95
C ILE A 94 5.73 -0.87 15.28
N TYR A 95 5.67 -0.15 16.41
CA TYR A 95 5.52 -0.76 17.73
C TYR A 95 4.05 -0.91 18.19
N LYS A 96 3.07 -0.87 17.28
CA LYS A 96 1.63 -1.11 17.57
C LYS A 96 1.06 -0.14 18.64
N LYS A 97 1.49 1.12 18.60
CA LYS A 97 1.03 2.21 19.49
C LYS A 97 0.18 3.26 18.80
N ALA A 98 -0.02 3.14 17.48
CA ALA A 98 -0.89 4.02 16.73
C ALA A 98 -2.36 3.59 16.90
N ASP A 99 -3.25 4.56 17.03
CA ASP A 99 -4.68 4.31 17.06
C ASP A 99 -5.21 3.97 15.65
N ILE A 100 -6.34 3.27 15.58
CA ILE A 100 -6.95 2.89 14.29
C ILE A 100 -7.18 4.10 13.38
N ASP A 101 -7.57 5.25 13.93
CA ASP A 101 -7.83 6.45 13.16
C ASP A 101 -6.56 6.99 12.51
N ASP A 102 -5.41 6.91 13.20
CA ASP A 102 -4.11 7.30 12.66
C ASP A 102 -3.71 6.40 11.47
N LEU A 103 -4.09 5.12 11.52
CA LEU A 103 -3.76 4.13 10.50
C LEU A 103 -4.35 4.47 9.12
N THR A 104 -5.45 5.22 9.07
CA THR A 104 -6.13 5.62 7.83
C THR A 104 -5.25 6.46 6.88
N THR A 105 -4.21 7.13 7.37
CA THR A 105 -3.36 8.02 6.55
C THR A 105 -1.94 7.51 6.35
N THR A 106 -1.62 6.33 6.88
CA THR A 106 -0.26 5.82 6.99
C THR A 106 0.42 5.58 5.65
N LEU A 107 -0.30 5.08 4.64
CA LEU A 107 0.29 4.91 3.31
C LEU A 107 0.67 6.25 2.66
N LYS A 108 -0.17 7.29 2.81
CA LYS A 108 0.19 8.64 2.35
C LYS A 108 1.44 9.14 3.08
N PHE A 109 1.50 8.95 4.40
CA PHE A 109 2.68 9.29 5.20
C PHE A 109 3.94 8.58 4.71
N LEU A 110 3.86 7.26 4.43
CA LEU A 110 4.99 6.51 3.89
C LEU A 110 5.42 7.03 2.51
N THR A 111 4.47 7.35 1.63
CA THR A 111 4.83 7.92 0.32
C THR A 111 5.56 9.27 0.43
N LYS A 112 5.21 10.09 1.42
CA LYS A 112 5.91 11.34 1.70
C LYS A 112 7.36 11.09 2.13
N ILE A 113 7.58 10.20 3.09
CA ILE A 113 8.94 9.87 3.57
C ILE A 113 9.81 9.34 2.44
N LEU A 114 9.27 8.42 1.64
CA LEU A 114 10.01 7.84 0.51
C LEU A 114 10.28 8.89 -0.58
N TYR A 115 9.35 9.81 -0.83
CA TYR A 115 9.60 10.93 -1.73
C TYR A 115 10.74 11.82 -1.23
N GLU A 116 10.76 12.17 0.06
CA GLU A 116 11.82 12.98 0.67
C GLU A 116 13.19 12.29 0.58
N LYS A 117 13.24 10.97 0.78
CA LYS A 117 14.47 10.18 0.68
C LYS A 117 15.01 10.05 -0.75
N TYR A 118 14.15 9.69 -1.70
CA TYR A 118 14.57 9.34 -3.05
C TYR A 118 14.44 10.51 -4.05
N ASN A 119 13.80 11.60 -3.66
CA ASN A 119 13.39 12.71 -4.53
C ASN A 119 12.66 12.22 -5.80
N LYS A 120 11.83 11.19 -5.63
CA LYS A 120 11.06 10.52 -6.67
C LYS A 120 9.66 10.22 -6.16
N LYS A 121 8.66 10.41 -7.02
CA LYS A 121 7.29 9.98 -6.72
C LYS A 121 7.22 8.46 -6.55
N VAL A 122 6.25 8.00 -5.76
CA VAL A 122 6.17 6.61 -5.28
C VAL A 122 5.14 5.82 -6.07
N VAL A 123 5.48 4.60 -6.45
CA VAL A 123 4.51 3.63 -6.99
C VAL A 123 3.92 2.85 -5.82
N VAL A 124 2.58 2.85 -5.72
CA VAL A 124 1.86 2.14 -4.65
C VAL A 124 1.11 0.97 -5.26
N LEU A 125 1.38 -0.23 -4.75
CA LEU A 125 0.83 -1.49 -5.18
C LEU A 125 0.05 -2.10 -4.01
N ILE A 126 -1.27 -2.25 -4.13
CA ILE A 126 -2.10 -2.88 -3.09
C ILE A 126 -2.74 -4.16 -3.66
N ASP A 127 -2.33 -5.30 -3.12
CA ASP A 127 -2.87 -6.61 -3.50
C ASP A 127 -4.03 -7.02 -2.60
N GLU A 128 -5.02 -7.66 -3.21
CA GLU A 128 -6.27 -8.13 -2.58
C GLU A 128 -6.97 -7.06 -1.75
N TYR A 129 -7.06 -5.83 -2.28
CA TYR A 129 -7.60 -4.65 -1.57
C TYR A 129 -9.06 -4.82 -1.11
N ASP A 130 -9.80 -5.75 -1.72
CA ASP A 130 -11.19 -6.05 -1.40
C ASP A 130 -11.36 -7.14 -0.34
N SER A 131 -10.32 -7.93 -0.03
CA SER A 131 -10.35 -9.00 0.98
C SER A 131 -10.98 -8.58 2.33
N PRO A 132 -10.54 -7.49 2.98
CA PRO A 132 -11.14 -7.08 4.26
C PRO A 132 -12.62 -6.70 4.14
N LEU A 133 -13.03 -6.17 2.99
CA LEU A 133 -14.42 -5.76 2.74
C LEU A 133 -15.32 -6.97 2.47
N VAL A 134 -14.77 -8.01 1.81
CA VAL A 134 -15.45 -9.29 1.66
C VAL A 134 -15.67 -9.94 3.02
N SER A 135 -14.63 -9.99 3.85
CA SER A 135 -14.73 -10.50 5.22
C SER A 135 -15.78 -9.74 6.03
N ALA A 136 -15.77 -8.41 5.95
CA ALA A 136 -16.74 -7.56 6.64
C ALA A 136 -18.18 -7.75 6.15
N TYR A 137 -18.38 -7.98 4.86
CA TYR A 137 -19.69 -8.28 4.29
C TYR A 137 -20.25 -9.61 4.80
N ILE A 138 -19.43 -10.67 4.79
CA ILE A 138 -19.82 -12.01 5.24
C ILE A 138 -20.18 -12.00 6.73
N ASN A 139 -19.46 -11.23 7.54
CA ASN A 139 -19.59 -11.20 9.00
C ASN A 139 -20.44 -10.03 9.53
N GLY A 140 -21.06 -9.23 8.67
CA GLY A 140 -22.07 -8.24 9.07
C GLY A 140 -21.56 -6.90 9.61
N TYR A 141 -20.28 -6.58 9.44
CA TYR A 141 -19.68 -5.29 9.86
C TYR A 141 -19.21 -4.40 8.70
N TYR A 142 -19.72 -4.65 7.49
CA TYR A 142 -19.33 -4.00 6.24
C TYR A 142 -19.24 -2.48 6.30
N ASN A 143 -20.24 -1.78 6.87
CA ASN A 143 -20.25 -0.31 6.85
C ASN A 143 -19.06 0.29 7.61
N LYS A 144 -18.72 -0.25 8.79
CA LYS A 144 -17.57 0.21 9.58
C LYS A 144 -16.25 -0.01 8.82
N ALA A 145 -16.08 -1.19 8.23
CA ALA A 145 -14.89 -1.50 7.43
C ALA A 145 -14.81 -0.63 6.17
N LYS A 146 -15.93 -0.41 5.49
CA LYS A 146 -16.01 0.45 4.31
C LYS A 146 -15.54 1.87 4.63
N ASP A 147 -15.96 2.44 5.75
CA ASP A 147 -15.58 3.81 6.12
C ASP A 147 -14.06 3.95 6.36
N PHE A 148 -13.45 2.97 7.04
CA PHE A 148 -12.01 2.90 7.22
C PHE A 148 -11.27 2.76 5.88
N PHE A 149 -11.58 1.71 5.10
CA PHE A 149 -10.85 1.39 3.88
C PHE A 149 -11.07 2.42 2.76
N LYS A 150 -12.25 3.05 2.71
CA LYS A 150 -12.51 4.16 1.80
C LYS A 150 -11.50 5.29 2.06
N THR A 151 -11.33 5.69 3.31
CA THR A 151 -10.38 6.74 3.72
C THR A 151 -8.93 6.30 3.50
N PHE A 152 -8.61 5.06 3.88
CA PHE A 152 -7.29 4.47 3.69
C PHE A 152 -6.83 4.48 2.23
N TYR A 153 -7.73 4.13 1.29
CA TYR A 153 -7.42 4.16 -0.13
C TYR A 153 -7.49 5.56 -0.73
N SER A 154 -8.45 6.41 -0.34
CA SER A 154 -8.61 7.74 -0.92
C SER A 154 -7.40 8.63 -0.65
N THR A 155 -6.89 8.59 0.59
CA THR A 155 -5.81 9.46 1.04
C THR A 155 -4.51 9.19 0.28
N VAL A 156 -4.22 7.93 -0.06
CA VAL A 156 -3.01 7.58 -0.81
C VAL A 156 -3.20 7.68 -2.33
N LEU A 157 -4.40 7.45 -2.87
CA LEU A 157 -4.65 7.36 -4.32
C LEU A 157 -5.14 8.66 -4.97
N LYS A 158 -5.82 9.54 -4.23
CA LYS A 158 -6.37 10.80 -4.76
C LYS A 158 -5.65 12.01 -4.20
N ASP A 159 -5.60 12.12 -2.88
CA ASP A 159 -5.08 13.31 -2.19
C ASP A 159 -3.58 13.22 -1.91
N ASN A 160 -2.79 12.76 -2.88
CA ASN A 160 -1.38 12.46 -2.68
C ASN A 160 -0.49 13.00 -3.80
N SER A 161 0.15 14.15 -3.55
CA SER A 161 1.11 14.76 -4.48
C SER A 161 2.38 13.92 -4.69
N TYR A 162 2.67 13.00 -3.77
CA TYR A 162 3.86 12.13 -3.81
C TYR A 162 3.64 10.85 -4.61
N LEU A 163 2.40 10.56 -5.00
CA LEU A 163 2.05 9.38 -5.79
C LEU A 163 2.47 9.55 -7.26
N GLN A 164 3.14 8.54 -7.80
CA GLN A 164 3.37 8.39 -9.23
C GLN A 164 2.21 7.63 -9.88
N MET A 165 1.90 6.46 -9.33
CA MET A 165 0.84 5.57 -9.82
C MET A 165 0.40 4.64 -8.69
N GLY A 166 -0.90 4.38 -8.62
CA GLY A 166 -1.49 3.37 -7.75
C GLY A 166 -2.05 2.21 -8.56
N ILE A 167 -1.69 0.97 -8.21
CA ILE A 167 -2.23 -0.25 -8.82
C ILE A 167 -2.87 -1.10 -7.73
N LEU A 168 -4.11 -1.49 -7.97
CA LEU A 168 -4.90 -2.29 -7.05
C LEU A 168 -5.36 -3.58 -7.72
N THR A 169 -5.23 -4.69 -7.03
CA THR A 169 -5.73 -6.00 -7.46
C THR A 169 -6.71 -6.57 -6.45
N GLY A 170 -7.78 -7.20 -6.94
CA GLY A 170 -8.85 -7.75 -6.13
C GLY A 170 -9.77 -8.62 -6.97
N ILE A 171 -10.62 -9.41 -6.32
CA ILE A 171 -11.44 -10.44 -6.95
C ILE A 171 -12.82 -9.89 -7.33
N ILE A 172 -13.42 -9.08 -6.46
CA ILE A 172 -14.82 -8.68 -6.52
C ILE A 172 -14.98 -7.29 -7.14
N ARG A 173 -15.52 -7.27 -8.36
CA ARG A 173 -15.80 -6.03 -9.11
C ARG A 173 -16.85 -5.13 -8.46
N VAL A 174 -17.80 -5.68 -7.70
CA VAL A 174 -18.88 -4.90 -7.06
C VAL A 174 -18.33 -4.02 -5.92
N ILE A 175 -17.40 -4.55 -5.12
CA ILE A 175 -16.72 -3.78 -4.06
C ILE A 175 -15.91 -2.65 -4.66
N LYS A 176 -15.25 -2.89 -5.81
CA LYS A 176 -14.59 -1.86 -6.61
C LYS A 176 -15.56 -0.73 -6.92
N ALA A 177 -16.71 -1.03 -7.52
CA ALA A 177 -17.68 0.00 -7.88
C ALA A 177 -18.17 0.77 -6.66
N GLY A 178 -18.50 0.09 -5.55
CA GLY A 178 -18.97 0.75 -4.33
C GLY A 178 -17.97 1.73 -3.72
N ILE A 179 -16.69 1.35 -3.60
CA ILE A 179 -15.68 2.26 -3.07
C ILE A 179 -15.35 3.37 -4.07
N PHE A 180 -15.05 3.03 -5.32
CA PHE A 180 -14.57 4.04 -6.28
C PHE A 180 -15.66 4.99 -6.81
N SER A 181 -16.94 4.56 -6.85
CA SER A 181 -18.05 5.47 -7.18
C SER A 181 -18.22 6.53 -6.09
N ASP A 182 -18.22 6.12 -4.83
CA ASP A 182 -18.29 7.03 -3.69
C ASP A 182 -17.04 7.92 -3.54
N LEU A 183 -15.90 7.49 -4.09
CA LEU A 183 -14.71 8.34 -4.17
C LEU A 183 -14.80 9.38 -5.27
N ASN A 184 -15.46 9.10 -6.40
CA ASN A 184 -15.57 10.03 -7.54
C ASN A 184 -16.64 11.11 -7.34
N ASN A 185 -17.47 10.98 -6.31
CA ASN A 185 -18.52 11.93 -5.96
C ASN A 185 -18.15 12.84 -4.76
N LEU A 186 -16.87 12.91 -4.39
CA LEU A 186 -16.30 13.86 -3.43
C LEU A 186 -15.56 14.98 -4.16
#